data_AF-A0AAJ4RC07-F1
#
_entry.id   AF-A0AAJ4RC07-F1
#
_cell.length_a   1.000
_cell.length_b   1.000
_cell.length_c   1.000
_cell.angle_alpha   90.00
_cell.angle_beta   90.00
_cell.angle_gamma   90.00
#
_symmetry.space_group_name_H-M   'P 1'
#
loop_
_entity.id
_entity.type
_entity.pdbx_description
1 polymer ?
#
loop_
_entity_poly.entity_id
_entity_poly.type
_entity_poly.pdbx_seq_one_letter_code
_entity_poly.pdbx_strand_id
1 'polypeptide(L)'
;MSVKEHYYEFRNALTKGDTQKAEEEFEKAFNEAFIMYQHKLTNNEKFDLKNDEELFAVVTLFDNMVGMWREGMFEEAIPFAESMVDLVDSPKIKEMFKGFSLGMQSGIDLDTFMREYVDLSKIDEEYPQFLCNFKEKIKELIK
;
A
#
# COMPACT_ATOMS: atom_id res chain seq x y z
N MET A 1 -17.70 10.32 -6.22
CA MET A 1 -17.28 9.00 -6.71
C MET A 1 -16.81 8.24 -5.48
N SER A 2 -16.61 6.93 -5.59
CA SER A 2 -16.05 6.13 -4.50
C SER A 2 -14.52 6.08 -4.62
N VAL A 3 -13.82 5.64 -3.57
CA VAL A 3 -12.37 5.40 -3.55
C VAL A 3 -11.97 4.54 -4.74
N LYS A 4 -12.71 3.44 -4.96
CA LYS A 4 -12.47 2.52 -6.09
C LYS A 4 -12.58 3.22 -7.45
N GLU A 5 -13.60 4.05 -7.63
CA GLU A 5 -13.81 4.78 -8.89
C GLU A 5 -12.68 5.79 -9.15
N HIS A 6 -12.29 6.57 -8.13
CA HIS A 6 -11.18 7.51 -8.21
C HIS A 6 -9.85 6.78 -8.47
N TYR A 7 -9.60 5.66 -7.79
CA TYR A 7 -8.40 4.87 -8.01
C TYR A 7 -8.32 4.31 -9.45
N TYR A 8 -9.43 3.87 -10.04
CA TYR A 8 -9.42 3.44 -11.44
C TYR A 8 -9.16 4.58 -12.41
N GLU A 9 -9.75 5.75 -12.20
CA GLU A 9 -9.48 6.92 -13.03
C GLU A 9 -8.02 7.37 -12.92
N PHE A 10 -7.42 7.30 -11.72
CA PHE A 10 -5.98 7.46 -11.52
C PHE A 10 -5.16 6.51 -12.40
N ARG A 11 -5.42 5.20 -12.32
CA ARG A 11 -4.69 4.19 -13.12
C ARG A 11 -4.90 4.40 -14.62
N ASN A 12 -6.11 4.78 -15.04
CA ASN A 12 -6.45 5.07 -16.44
C ASN A 12 -5.77 6.35 -16.96
N ALA A 13 -5.59 7.37 -16.12
CA ALA A 13 -4.86 8.58 -16.47
C ALA A 13 -3.37 8.29 -16.63
N LEU A 14 -2.77 7.48 -15.74
CA LEU A 14 -1.38 7.03 -15.85
C LEU A 14 -1.09 6.30 -17.17
N THR A 15 -1.96 5.40 -17.62
CA THR A 15 -1.76 4.67 -18.89
C THR A 15 -1.83 5.57 -20.12
N LYS A 16 -2.45 6.76 -20.00
CA LYS A 16 -2.55 7.77 -21.05
C LYS A 16 -1.45 8.84 -20.96
N GLY A 17 -0.61 8.79 -19.92
CA GLY A 17 0.40 9.81 -19.65
C GLY A 17 -0.18 11.14 -19.16
N ASP A 18 -1.43 11.17 -18.71
CA ASP A 18 -2.10 12.36 -18.17
C ASP A 18 -1.78 12.49 -16.67
N THR A 19 -0.61 13.06 -16.37
CA THR A 19 -0.09 13.13 -15.00
C THR A 19 -0.93 14.04 -14.11
N GLN A 20 -1.47 15.14 -14.66
CA GLN A 20 -2.31 16.06 -13.88
C GLN A 20 -3.59 15.36 -13.44
N LYS A 21 -4.29 14.71 -14.37
CA LYS A 21 -5.51 13.97 -14.01
C LYS A 21 -5.19 12.81 -13.06
N ALA A 22 -4.06 12.13 -13.25
CA ALA A 22 -3.65 11.06 -12.35
C ALA A 22 -3.47 11.56 -10.91
N GLU A 23 -2.79 12.69 -10.72
CA GLU A 23 -2.60 13.33 -9.43
C GLU A 23 -3.94 13.73 -8.79
N GLU A 24 -4.79 14.42 -9.54
CA GLU A 24 -6.12 14.86 -9.06
C GLU A 24 -7.01 13.68 -8.62
N GLU A 25 -7.01 12.58 -9.37
CA GLU A 25 -7.83 11.41 -9.03
C GLU A 25 -7.23 10.58 -7.90
N PHE A 26 -5.89 10.50 -7.80
CA PHE A 26 -5.24 9.86 -6.66
C PHE A 26 -5.47 10.63 -5.37
N GLU A 27 -5.39 11.97 -5.39
CA GLU A 27 -5.66 12.81 -4.22
C GLU A 27 -7.08 12.60 -3.69
N LYS A 28 -8.08 12.53 -4.58
CA LYS A 28 -9.46 12.26 -4.20
C LYS A 28 -9.61 10.87 -3.57
N ALA A 29 -9.04 9.83 -4.20
CA ALA A 29 -9.05 8.47 -3.64
C ALA A 29 -8.36 8.44 -2.26
N PHE A 30 -7.21 9.10 -2.12
CA PHE A 30 -6.44 9.12 -0.89
C PHE A 30 -7.19 9.82 0.24
N ASN A 31 -7.79 10.98 -0.03
CA ASN A 31 -8.55 11.72 0.98
C ASN A 31 -9.70 10.89 1.55
N GLU A 32 -10.45 10.20 0.69
CA GLU A 32 -11.53 9.31 1.11
C GLU A 32 -10.99 8.08 1.89
N ALA A 33 -9.93 7.44 1.39
CA ALA A 33 -9.29 6.30 2.05
C ALA A 33 -8.70 6.67 3.42
N PHE A 34 -8.14 7.88 3.55
CA PHE A 34 -7.56 8.38 4.79
C PHE A 34 -8.61 8.69 5.85
N ILE A 35 -9.78 9.21 5.45
CA ILE A 35 -10.94 9.35 6.34
C ILE A 35 -11.36 7.97 6.89
N MET A 36 -11.42 6.94 6.03
CA MET A 36 -11.71 5.57 6.48
C MET A 36 -10.64 5.07 7.44
N TYR A 37 -9.36 5.24 7.13
CA TYR A 37 -8.25 4.87 8.00
C TYR A 37 -8.37 5.50 9.40
N GLN A 38 -8.64 6.81 9.48
CA GLN A 38 -8.82 7.50 10.75
C GLN A 38 -10.01 6.98 11.55
N HIS A 39 -11.13 6.69 10.87
CA HIS A 39 -12.30 6.08 11.50
C HIS A 39 -11.96 4.69 12.07
N LYS A 40 -11.32 3.83 11.28
CA LYS A 40 -10.94 2.47 11.69
C LYS A 40 -9.98 2.49 12.87
N LEU A 41 -8.98 3.37 12.86
CA LEU A 41 -8.07 3.59 13.99
C LEU A 41 -8.82 4.00 15.26
N THR A 42 -9.66 5.03 15.16
CA THR A 42 -10.36 5.61 16.32
C THR A 42 -11.30 4.59 16.97
N ASN A 43 -11.95 3.77 16.16
CA ASN A 43 -12.94 2.79 16.62
C ASN A 43 -12.36 1.38 16.84
N ASN A 44 -11.04 1.20 16.67
CA ASN A 44 -10.36 -0.10 16.71
C ASN A 44 -11.02 -1.15 15.80
N GLU A 45 -11.45 -0.71 14.61
CA GLU A 45 -12.04 -1.55 13.59
C GLU A 45 -10.98 -2.01 12.58
N LYS A 46 -11.29 -3.09 11.86
CA LYS A 46 -10.47 -3.59 10.76
C LYS A 46 -11.10 -3.22 9.42
N PHE A 47 -10.27 -3.11 8.40
CA PHE A 47 -10.73 -3.05 7.02
C PHE A 47 -11.32 -4.40 6.60
N ASP A 48 -12.52 -4.38 6.03
CA ASP A 48 -13.15 -5.54 5.40
C ASP A 48 -12.67 -5.66 3.95
N LEU A 49 -11.66 -6.50 3.74
CA LEU A 49 -11.07 -6.71 2.41
C LEU A 49 -12.00 -7.44 1.42
N LYS A 50 -13.18 -7.90 1.84
CA LYS A 50 -14.23 -8.44 0.95
C LYS A 50 -15.15 -7.35 0.43
N ASN A 51 -15.14 -6.18 1.08
CA ASN A 51 -15.80 -4.99 0.59
C ASN A 51 -14.85 -4.28 -0.37
N ASP A 52 -15.25 -4.17 -1.63
CA ASP A 52 -14.46 -3.53 -2.68
C ASP A 52 -14.01 -2.11 -2.30
N GLU A 53 -14.85 -1.33 -1.65
CA GLU A 53 -14.52 0.04 -1.30
C GLU A 53 -13.42 0.09 -0.23
N GLU A 54 -13.56 -0.71 0.82
CA GLU A 54 -12.54 -0.81 1.87
C GLU A 54 -11.24 -1.45 1.34
N LEU A 55 -11.35 -2.41 0.40
CA LEU A 55 -10.20 -2.99 -0.28
C LEU A 55 -9.41 -1.92 -1.04
N PHE A 56 -10.08 -1.11 -1.88
CA PHE A 56 -9.43 -0.05 -2.64
C PHE A 56 -8.95 1.11 -1.76
N ALA A 57 -9.54 1.33 -0.59
CA ALA A 57 -8.97 2.20 0.43
C ALA A 57 -7.60 1.69 0.88
N VAL A 58 -7.47 0.40 1.23
CA VAL A 58 -6.18 -0.18 1.60
C VAL A 58 -5.16 -0.13 0.45
N VAL A 59 -5.60 -0.34 -0.80
CA VAL A 59 -4.74 -0.18 -1.99
C VAL A 59 -4.19 1.23 -2.10
N THR A 60 -5.06 2.24 -1.98
CA THR A 60 -4.67 3.63 -2.12
C THR A 60 -3.72 4.06 -1.00
N LEU A 61 -4.01 3.63 0.23
CA LEU A 61 -3.17 3.85 1.41
C LEU A 61 -1.79 3.20 1.25
N PHE A 62 -1.74 1.98 0.69
CA PHE A 62 -0.48 1.30 0.39
C PHE A 62 0.33 2.03 -0.68
N ASP A 63 -0.28 2.44 -1.79
CA ASP A 63 0.39 3.20 -2.85
C ASP A 63 0.94 4.53 -2.32
N ASN A 64 0.19 5.23 -1.46
CA ASN A 64 0.65 6.45 -0.81
C ASN A 64 1.87 6.18 0.11
N MET A 65 1.85 5.07 0.86
CA MET A 65 3.00 4.65 1.68
C MET A 65 4.25 4.38 0.84
N VAL A 66 4.09 3.72 -0.32
CA VAL A 66 5.20 3.52 -1.27
C VAL A 66 5.71 4.87 -1.81
N GLY A 67 4.82 5.84 -2.05
CA GLY A 67 5.19 7.22 -2.38
C GLY A 67 6.01 7.91 -1.29
N MET A 68 5.57 7.82 -0.03
CA MET A 68 6.33 8.34 1.12
C MET A 68 7.73 7.72 1.20
N TRP A 69 7.85 6.40 1.00
CA TRP A 69 9.16 5.74 0.93
C TRP A 69 10.01 6.30 -0.21
N ARG A 70 9.44 6.46 -1.41
CA ARG A 70 10.16 7.02 -2.57
C ARG A 70 10.76 8.39 -2.28
N GLU A 71 10.04 9.23 -1.53
CA GLU A 71 10.48 10.57 -1.12
C GLU A 71 11.37 10.59 0.13
N GLY A 72 11.68 9.42 0.71
CA GLY A 72 12.54 9.30 1.90
C GLY A 72 11.84 9.68 3.22
N MET A 73 10.52 9.76 3.23
CA MET A 73 9.69 10.06 4.40
C MET A 73 9.52 8.82 5.30
N PHE A 74 10.64 8.31 5.80
CA PHE A 74 10.67 7.07 6.59
C PHE A 74 10.00 7.20 7.95
N GLU A 75 10.08 8.37 8.58
CA GLU A 75 9.50 8.64 9.91
C GLU A 75 7.97 8.55 9.89
N GLU A 76 7.34 8.82 8.74
CA GLU A 76 5.91 8.69 8.51
C GLU A 76 5.53 7.32 7.95
N ALA A 77 6.30 6.83 6.97
CA ALA A 77 5.95 5.60 6.26
C ALA A 77 6.06 4.33 7.12
N ILE A 78 7.05 4.25 8.02
CA ILE A 78 7.25 3.08 8.89
C ILE A 78 6.08 2.93 9.89
N PRO A 79 5.73 3.93 10.72
CA PRO A 79 4.59 3.83 11.63
C PRO A 79 3.26 3.62 10.90
N PHE A 80 3.13 4.17 9.68
CA PHE A 80 1.96 3.92 8.84
C PHE A 80 1.85 2.44 8.46
N ALA A 81 2.93 1.84 7.95
CA ALA A 81 2.96 0.41 7.62
C ALA A 81 2.63 -0.45 8.85
N GLU A 82 3.19 -0.13 10.01
CA GLU A 82 2.93 -0.84 11.27
C GLU A 82 1.46 -0.72 11.70
N SER A 83 0.86 0.46 11.59
CA SER A 83 -0.57 0.67 11.86
C SER A 83 -1.44 -0.18 10.93
N MET A 84 -1.07 -0.27 9.65
CA MET A 84 -1.81 -1.07 8.68
C MET A 84 -1.77 -2.58 8.98
N VAL A 85 -0.68 -3.09 9.58
CA VAL A 85 -0.61 -4.48 10.06
C VAL A 85 -1.71 -4.77 11.07
N ASP A 86 -2.00 -3.81 11.94
CA ASP A 86 -3.08 -3.95 12.91
C ASP A 86 -4.45 -3.77 12.27
N LEU A 87 -4.61 -2.88 11.29
CA LEU A 87 -5.91 -2.53 10.73
C LEU A 87 -6.47 -3.50 9.68
N VAL A 88 -5.69 -4.46 9.20
CA VAL A 88 -6.16 -5.49 8.26
C VAL A 88 -6.28 -6.84 8.96
N ASP A 89 -7.19 -7.73 8.51
CA ASP A 89 -7.30 -9.09 9.05
C ASP A 89 -6.97 -10.21 8.04
N SER A 90 -6.16 -9.88 7.04
CA SER A 90 -5.60 -10.87 6.13
C SER A 90 -4.14 -11.16 6.51
N PRO A 91 -3.77 -12.41 6.87
CA PRO A 91 -2.39 -12.77 7.17
C PRO A 91 -1.43 -12.36 6.05
N LYS A 92 -1.84 -12.51 4.80
CA LYS A 92 -1.04 -12.17 3.62
C LYS A 92 -0.80 -10.66 3.50
N ILE A 93 -1.84 -9.85 3.69
CA ILE A 93 -1.69 -8.39 3.65
C ILE A 93 -0.90 -7.88 4.87
N LYS A 94 -1.04 -8.53 6.04
CA LYS A 94 -0.18 -8.24 7.21
C LYS A 94 1.29 -8.50 6.88
N GLU A 95 1.59 -9.64 6.25
CA GLU A 95 2.96 -9.99 5.84
C GLU A 95 3.51 -8.99 4.82
N MET A 96 2.69 -8.53 3.87
CA MET A 96 3.06 -7.46 2.95
C MET A 96 3.49 -6.19 3.71
N PHE A 97 2.63 -5.61 4.56
CA PHE A 97 2.99 -4.40 5.29
C PHE A 97 4.22 -4.58 6.19
N LYS A 98 4.37 -5.74 6.84
CA LYS A 98 5.57 -6.08 7.60
C LYS A 98 6.82 -6.09 6.72
N GLY A 99 6.77 -6.74 5.55
CA GLY A 99 7.91 -6.81 4.64
C GLY A 99 8.35 -5.44 4.12
N PHE A 100 7.40 -4.58 3.76
CA PHE A 100 7.69 -3.20 3.37
C PHE A 100 8.24 -2.37 4.55
N SER A 101 7.67 -2.52 5.75
CA SER A 101 8.20 -1.89 6.97
C SER A 101 9.65 -2.31 7.23
N LEU A 102 9.99 -3.60 7.13
CA LEU A 102 11.35 -4.10 7.29
C LEU A 102 12.34 -3.50 6.28
N GLY A 103 11.93 -3.35 5.02
CA GLY A 103 12.72 -2.71 3.98
C GLY A 103 13.06 -1.25 4.33
N MET A 104 12.04 -0.50 4.76
CA MET A 104 12.20 0.89 5.20
C MET A 104 13.07 1.00 6.46
N GLN A 105 12.82 0.18 7.48
CA GLN A 105 13.60 0.13 8.73
C GLN A 105 15.08 -0.24 8.49
N SER A 106 15.36 -0.97 7.42
CA SER A 106 16.72 -1.33 7.01
C SER A 106 17.42 -0.23 6.21
N GLY A 107 16.76 0.90 5.94
CA GLY A 107 17.30 2.02 5.17
C GLY A 107 17.54 1.68 3.69
N ILE A 108 16.86 0.67 3.17
CA ILE A 108 16.99 0.23 1.78
C ILE A 108 16.16 1.18 0.91
N ASP A 109 16.71 1.66 -0.20
CA ASP A 109 15.95 2.46 -1.17
C ASP A 109 14.89 1.60 -1.87
N LEU A 110 13.78 2.21 -2.27
CA LEU A 110 12.65 1.49 -2.87
C LEU A 110 13.06 0.67 -4.09
N ASP A 111 13.91 1.18 -4.98
CA ASP A 111 14.28 0.48 -6.23
C ASP A 111 15.10 -0.79 -5.91
N THR A 112 16.03 -0.69 -4.97
CA THR A 112 16.78 -1.85 -4.46
C THR A 112 15.87 -2.82 -3.73
N PHE A 113 14.92 -2.34 -2.91
CA PHE A 113 13.99 -3.21 -2.22
C PHE A 113 13.14 -4.03 -3.21
N MET A 114 12.52 -3.34 -4.17
CA MET A 114 11.68 -3.94 -5.19
C MET A 114 12.44 -4.95 -6.04
N ARG A 115 13.70 -4.66 -6.37
CA ARG A 115 14.54 -5.57 -7.16
C ARG A 115 15.01 -6.79 -6.38
N GLU A 116 15.44 -6.62 -5.14
CA GLU A 116 16.14 -7.67 -4.39
C GLU A 116 15.19 -8.53 -3.54
N TYR A 117 14.05 -7.98 -3.11
CA TYR A 117 13.20 -8.61 -2.09
C TYR A 117 11.77 -8.87 -2.55
N VAL A 118 11.23 -8.15 -3.53
CA VAL A 118 9.88 -8.39 -4.08
C VAL A 118 9.94 -9.27 -5.33
N ASP A 119 9.07 -10.29 -5.40
CA ASP A 119 8.94 -11.17 -6.57
C ASP A 119 7.88 -10.63 -7.54
N LEU A 120 8.31 -9.69 -8.39
CA LEU A 120 7.47 -9.07 -9.41
C LEU A 120 7.07 -10.02 -10.56
N SER A 121 7.60 -11.24 -10.60
CA SER A 121 7.20 -12.24 -11.59
C SER A 121 5.90 -12.96 -11.23
N LYS A 122 5.43 -12.78 -9.98
CA LYS A 122 4.24 -13.41 -9.44
C LYS A 122 3.18 -12.37 -9.08
N ILE A 123 1.98 -12.61 -9.56
CA ILE A 123 0.78 -11.88 -9.15
C ILE A 123 0.05 -12.76 -8.12
N ASP A 124 -0.34 -12.18 -6.99
CA ASP A 124 -1.13 -12.93 -6.01
C ASP A 124 -2.54 -13.19 -6.54
N GLU A 125 -3.04 -14.41 -6.39
CA GLU A 125 -4.36 -14.79 -6.92
C GLU A 125 -5.52 -14.16 -6.16
N GLU A 126 -5.36 -13.98 -4.84
CA GLU A 126 -6.41 -13.43 -3.96
C GLU A 126 -6.39 -11.91 -3.97
N TYR A 127 -5.19 -11.33 -4.04
CA TYR A 127 -4.99 -9.89 -4.00
C TYR A 127 -4.06 -9.39 -5.11
N PRO A 128 -4.48 -9.47 -6.38
CA PRO A 128 -3.66 -9.10 -7.54
C PRO A 128 -3.24 -7.62 -7.58
N GLN A 129 -3.93 -6.77 -6.83
CA GLN A 129 -3.65 -5.33 -6.68
C GLN A 129 -2.49 -5.03 -5.72
N PHE A 130 -2.02 -6.01 -4.95
CA PHE A 130 -0.97 -5.83 -3.93
C PHE A 130 0.33 -6.56 -4.29
N LEU A 131 1.44 -6.10 -3.71
CA LEU A 131 2.78 -6.66 -3.90
C LEU A 131 3.13 -7.62 -2.77
N CYS A 132 2.35 -8.70 -2.64
CA CYS A 132 2.41 -9.65 -1.53
C CYS A 132 3.55 -10.67 -1.63
N ASN A 133 4.11 -10.88 -2.83
CA ASN A 133 5.09 -11.93 -3.06
C ASN A 133 6.50 -11.42 -2.76
N PHE A 134 7.14 -11.99 -1.74
CA PHE A 134 8.54 -11.74 -1.44
C PHE A 134 9.44 -12.89 -1.89
N LYS A 135 10.67 -12.55 -2.28
CA LYS A 135 11.76 -13.50 -2.49
C LYS A 135 12.24 -14.02 -1.13
N GLU A 136 12.83 -15.21 -1.10
CA GLU A 136 13.42 -15.81 0.11
C GLU A 136 14.41 -14.87 0.84
N LYS A 137 15.08 -13.99 0.07
CA LYS A 137 16.01 -12.98 0.56
C LYS A 137 15.40 -12.04 1.61
N ILE A 138 14.08 -11.84 1.65
CA ILE A 138 13.39 -11.01 2.67
C ILE A 138 13.70 -11.48 4.10
N LYS A 139 14.02 -12.76 4.30
CA LYS A 139 14.39 -13.31 5.60
C LYS A 139 15.67 -12.71 6.17
N GLU A 140 16.54 -12.15 5.33
CA GLU A 140 17.76 -11.44 5.76
C GLU A 140 17.44 -10.15 6.53
N LEU A 141 16.23 -9.59 6.37
CA LEU A 141 15.79 -8.36 7.05
C LEU A 141 15.19 -8.62 8.44
N ILE A 142 14.92 -9.88 8.79
CA ILE A 142 14.36 -10.26 10.08
C ILE A 142 15.53 -10.39 11.06
N LYS A 143 15.55 -9.54 12.10
CA LYS A 143 16.55 -9.55 13.16
C LYS A 143 16.17 -10.47 14.32
#